data_AF-A0A962IKA4-F1
#
_entry.id   AF-A0A962IKA4-F1
#
_cell.length_a   1.000
_cell.length_b   1.000
_cell.length_c   1.000
_cell.angle_alpha   90.00
_cell.angle_beta   90.00
_cell.angle_gamma   90.00
#
_symmetry.space_group_name_H-M   'P 1'
#
loop_
_entity.id
_entity.type
_entity.pdbx_description
1 polymer ?
#
loop_
_entity_poly.entity_id
_entity_poly.type
_entity_poly.pdbx_seq_one_letter_code
_entity_poly.pdbx_strand_id
1 'polypeptide(L)'
;QITVRAGRCVPHPLYDYGNLKADLELVAELDEGDDPDAVRQQLQEDIESQVEQHVADLREGILDLQAQTDRRERIKQLERDLAARNEELERIKTEFDDRPLLMPRGK
;
A
#
# COMPACT_ATOMS: atom_id res chain seq x y z
N GLN A 1 -3.63 -35.59 17.31
CA GLN A 1 -3.22 -34.26 16.84
C GLN A 1 -2.36 -34.41 15.60
N ILE A 2 -2.70 -33.69 14.52
CA ILE A 2 -1.92 -33.61 13.28
C ILE A 2 -1.53 -32.14 13.09
N THR A 3 -0.27 -31.90 12.72
CA THR A 3 0.26 -30.57 12.41
C THR A 3 0.80 -30.59 11.00
N VAL A 4 0.40 -29.59 10.20
CA VAL A 4 0.88 -29.38 8.84
C VAL A 4 1.44 -27.98 8.72
N ARG A 5 2.53 -27.84 7.96
CA ARG A 5 3.21 -26.57 7.73
C ARG A 5 3.44 -26.41 6.24
N ALA A 6 3.14 -25.22 5.72
CA ALA A 6 3.47 -24.86 4.36
C ALA A 6 4.10 -23.46 4.36
N GLY A 7 5.03 -23.26 3.42
CA GLY A 7 5.72 -22.00 3.27
C GLY A 7 6.02 -21.72 1.81
N ARG A 8 5.91 -20.45 1.43
CA ARG A 8 6.29 -19.94 0.11
C ARG A 8 7.24 -18.77 0.26
N CYS A 9 8.26 -18.79 -0.59
CA CYS A 9 9.18 -17.68 -0.77
C CYS A 9 9.01 -17.19 -2.20
N VAL A 10 8.60 -15.94 -2.39
CA VAL A 10 8.42 -15.33 -3.71
C VAL A 10 9.17 -14.00 -3.81
N PRO A 11 9.55 -13.56 -5.02
CA PRO A 11 10.18 -12.25 -5.19
C PRO A 11 9.31 -11.10 -4.69
N HIS A 12 9.93 -10.07 -4.11
CA HIS A 12 9.24 -8.85 -3.72
C HIS A 12 8.73 -8.09 -4.95
N PRO A 13 7.48 -7.57 -4.95
CA PRO A 13 6.86 -7.01 -6.15
C PRO A 13 7.49 -5.70 -6.65
N LEU A 14 8.26 -5.01 -5.80
CA LEU A 14 8.85 -3.70 -6.11
C LEU A 14 10.38 -3.64 -6.08
N TYR A 15 11.04 -4.65 -5.50
CA TYR A 15 12.46 -4.57 -5.17
C TYR A 15 13.17 -5.90 -5.45
N ASP A 16 14.26 -5.86 -6.20
CA ASP A 16 14.98 -7.07 -6.61
C ASP A 16 15.88 -7.66 -5.50
N TYR A 17 16.08 -6.91 -4.41
CA TYR A 17 16.96 -7.31 -3.30
C TYR A 17 16.21 -8.02 -2.16
N GLY A 18 14.90 -8.23 -2.27
CA GLY A 18 14.07 -8.81 -1.22
C GLY A 18 13.14 -9.91 -1.72
N ASN A 19 12.88 -10.89 -0.87
CA ASN A 19 11.84 -11.90 -1.07
C ASN A 19 10.76 -11.75 0.00
N LEU A 20 9.51 -12.03 -0.37
CA LEU A 20 8.40 -12.22 0.53
C LEU A 20 8.39 -13.67 0.99
N LYS A 21 8.26 -13.86 2.31
CA LYS A 21 8.12 -15.17 2.92
C LYS A 21 6.77 -15.24 3.61
N ALA A 22 5.96 -16.22 3.25
CA ALA A 22 4.71 -16.56 3.90
C ALA A 22 4.85 -17.98 4.44
N ASP A 23 4.80 -18.14 5.75
CA ASP A 23 4.83 -19.44 6.42
C ASP A 23 3.56 -19.57 7.26
N LEU A 24 2.83 -20.68 7.09
CA LEU A 24 1.63 -20.99 7.86
C LEU A 24 1.77 -22.37 8.53
N GLU A 25 1.08 -22.53 9.65
CA GLU A 25 0.98 -23.77 10.41
C GLU A 25 -0.48 -24.02 10.75
N LEU A 26 -0.99 -25.19 10.39
CA LEU A 26 -2.32 -25.67 10.78
C LEU A 26 -2.18 -26.84 11.74
N VAL A 27 -3.01 -26.86 12.77
CA VAL A 27 -3.06 -27.90 13.79
C VAL A 27 -4.49 -28.38 13.91
N ALA A 28 -4.69 -29.70 13.80
CA ALA A 28 -5.97 -30.35 14.01
C ALA A 28 -5.89 -31.39 15.13
N GLU A 29 -6.94 -31.47 15.93
CA GLU A 29 -7.17 -32.58 16.85
C GLU A 29 -7.94 -33.68 16.10
N LEU A 30 -7.66 -34.95 16.42
CA LEU A 30 -8.34 -36.09 15.80
C LEU A 30 -9.38 -36.62 16.78
N ASP A 31 -10.59 -36.85 16.29
CA ASP A 31 -11.69 -37.44 17.05
C ASP A 31 -11.70 -38.98 16.92
N GLU A 32 -12.47 -39.65 17.78
CA GLU A 32 -12.65 -41.11 17.69
C GLU A 32 -13.34 -41.50 16.38
N GLY A 33 -12.62 -42.25 15.55
CA GLY A 33 -13.12 -42.73 14.25
C GLY A 33 -12.60 -41.94 13.05
N ASP A 34 -11.83 -40.88 13.26
CA ASP A 34 -11.17 -40.16 12.16
C ASP A 34 -10.13 -41.03 11.47
N ASP A 35 -10.08 -40.93 10.14
CA ASP A 35 -8.97 -41.43 9.33
C ASP A 35 -7.83 -40.39 9.35
N PRO A 36 -6.70 -40.66 10.02
CA PRO A 36 -5.59 -39.71 10.14
C PRO A 36 -4.99 -39.32 8.78
N ASP A 37 -5.03 -40.21 7.79
CA ASP A 37 -4.45 -39.95 6.47
C ASP A 37 -5.37 -39.03 5.66
N ALA A 38 -6.68 -39.23 5.72
CA ALA A 38 -7.66 -38.34 5.11
C ALA A 38 -7.61 -36.93 5.73
N VAL A 39 -7.55 -36.83 7.06
CA VAL A 39 -7.45 -35.55 7.78
C VAL A 39 -6.14 -34.84 7.42
N ARG A 40 -5.02 -35.57 7.35
CA ARG A 40 -3.74 -34.99 6.93
C ARG A 40 -3.80 -34.45 5.51
N GLN A 41 -4.39 -35.19 4.58
CA GLN A 41 -4.49 -34.76 3.19
C GLN A 41 -5.32 -33.48 3.07
N GLN A 42 -6.47 -33.42 3.74
CA GLN A 42 -7.31 -32.22 3.76
C GLN A 42 -6.53 -31.01 4.32
N LEU A 43 -5.85 -31.18 5.45
CA LEU A 43 -5.05 -30.11 6.05
C LEU A 43 -3.90 -29.64 5.15
N GLN A 44 -3.31 -30.55 4.37
CA GLN A 44 -2.27 -30.23 3.40
C GLN A 44 -2.81 -29.37 2.26
N GLU A 45 -3.94 -29.77 1.68
CA GLU A 45 -4.61 -29.01 0.61
C GLU A 45 -5.06 -27.63 1.11
N ASP A 46 -5.63 -27.57 2.31
CA ASP A 46 -6.07 -26.32 2.93
C ASP A 46 -4.90 -25.37 3.19
N ILE A 47 -3.79 -25.87 3.75
CA ILE A 47 -2.66 -25.01 4.08
C ILE A 47 -1.93 -24.49 2.83
N GLU A 48 -1.89 -25.28 1.76
CA GLU A 48 -1.29 -24.87 0.50
C GLU A 48 -2.10 -23.75 -0.14
N SER A 49 -3.43 -23.89 -0.17
CA SER A 49 -4.34 -22.84 -0.65
C SER A 49 -4.23 -21.57 0.18
N GLN A 50 -4.19 -21.67 1.50
CA GLN A 50 -4.07 -20.52 2.39
C GLN A 50 -2.73 -19.80 2.24
N VAL A 51 -1.61 -20.53 2.08
CA VAL A 51 -0.30 -19.91 1.86
C VAL A 51 -0.28 -19.16 0.52
N GLU A 52 -0.88 -19.72 -0.53
CA GLU A 52 -0.96 -19.06 -1.83
C GLU A 52 -1.81 -17.78 -1.77
N GLN A 53 -2.96 -17.83 -1.10
CA GLN A 53 -3.78 -16.65 -0.88
C GLN A 53 -3.02 -15.60 -0.06
N HIS A 54 -2.33 -16.00 1.02
CA HIS A 54 -1.58 -15.07 1.85
C HIS A 54 -0.45 -14.37 1.06
N VAL A 55 0.23 -15.08 0.15
CA VAL A 55 1.21 -14.49 -0.76
C VAL A 55 0.57 -13.45 -1.69
N ALA A 56 -0.63 -13.74 -2.22
CA ALA A 56 -1.36 -12.81 -3.06
C ALA A 56 -1.73 -11.54 -2.30
N ASP A 57 -2.30 -11.69 -1.09
CA ASP A 57 -2.70 -10.57 -0.22
C ASP A 57 -1.49 -9.70 0.16
N LEU A 58 -0.35 -10.31 0.49
CA LEU A 58 0.89 -9.58 0.80
C LEU A 58 1.37 -8.77 -0.40
N ARG A 59 1.32 -9.34 -1.61
CA ARG A 59 1.73 -8.64 -2.82
C ARG A 59 0.84 -7.44 -3.12
N GLU A 60 -0.47 -7.63 -3.03
CA GLU A 60 -1.45 -6.55 -3.23
C GLU A 60 -1.27 -5.44 -2.19
N GLY A 61 -1.17 -5.80 -0.91
CA GLY A 61 -0.99 -4.84 0.18
C GLY A 61 0.27 -3.98 0.03
N ILE A 62 1.38 -4.57 -0.45
CA ILE A 62 2.61 -3.81 -0.73
C ILE A 62 2.42 -2.81 -1.86
N LEU A 63 1.77 -3.22 -2.95
CA LEU A 63 1.50 -2.33 -4.09
C LEU A 63 0.57 -1.19 -3.68
N ASP A 64 -0.45 -1.48 -2.88
CA ASP A 64 -1.37 -0.47 -2.36
C ASP A 64 -0.67 0.54 -1.45
N LEU A 65 0.20 0.07 -0.54
CA LEU A 65 1.00 0.94 0.32
C LEU A 65 1.92 1.85 -0.49
N GLN A 66 2.55 1.33 -1.55
CA GLN A 66 3.36 2.14 -2.45
C GLN A 66 2.52 3.21 -3.15
N ALA A 67 1.37 2.82 -3.71
CA ALA A 67 0.47 3.75 -4.39
C ALA A 67 -0.03 4.86 -3.45
N GLN A 68 -0.31 4.53 -2.19
CA GLN A 68 -0.68 5.52 -1.17
C GLN A 68 0.48 6.46 -0.83
N THR A 69 1.70 5.94 -0.77
CA THR A 69 2.91 6.72 -0.52
C THR A 69 3.14 7.73 -1.65
N ASP A 70 3.07 7.29 -2.90
CA ASP A 70 3.22 8.15 -4.08
C ASP A 70 2.15 9.25 -4.11
N ARG A 71 0.89 8.91 -3.79
CA ARG A 71 -0.20 9.90 -3.69
C ARG A 71 0.08 10.94 -2.61
N ARG A 72 0.58 10.52 -1.44
CA ARG A 72 0.93 11.44 -0.34
C ARG A 72 2.07 12.37 -0.74
N GLU A 73 3.08 11.88 -1.43
CA GLU A 73 4.16 12.72 -1.96
C GLU A 73 3.64 13.72 -2.99
N ARG A 74 2.74 13.28 -3.87
CA ARG A 74 2.09 14.17 -4.84
C ARG A 74 1.29 15.28 -4.17
N ILE A 75 0.54 14.98 -3.11
CA ILE A 75 -0.19 15.98 -2.31
C ILE A 75 0.78 17.01 -1.75
N LYS A 76 1.87 16.58 -1.09
CA LYS A 76 2.88 17.49 -0.53
C LYS A 76 3.48 18.40 -1.59
N GLN A 77 3.72 17.88 -2.80
CA GLN A 77 4.22 18.69 -3.90
C GLN A 77 3.20 19.76 -4.32
N LEU A 78 1.93 19.38 -4.48
CA LEU A 78 0.87 20.31 -4.83
C LEU A 78 0.66 21.39 -3.76
N GLU A 79 0.77 21.06 -2.48
CA GLU A 79 0.70 22.02 -1.38
C GLU A 79 1.82 23.08 -1.47
N ARG A 80 3.04 22.64 -1.78
CA ARG A 80 4.18 23.56 -2.01
C ARG A 80 3.96 24.46 -3.21
N ASP A 81 3.51 23.88 -4.32
CA ASP A 81 3.24 24.63 -5.54
C ASP A 81 2.14 25.68 -5.30
N LEU A 82 1.08 25.32 -4.56
CA LEU A 82 -0.01 26.23 -4.19
C LEU A 82 0.50 27.37 -3.31
N ALA A 83 1.32 27.08 -2.29
CA ALA A 83 1.92 28.11 -1.44
C ALA A 83 2.75 29.11 -2.26
N ALA A 84 3.61 28.62 -3.15
CA ALA A 84 4.44 29.46 -4.01
C ALA A 84 3.60 30.34 -4.96
N ARG A 85 2.51 29.80 -5.52
CA ARG A 85 1.60 30.55 -6.39
C ARG A 85 0.79 31.60 -5.64
N ASN A 86 0.39 31.32 -4.40
CA ASN A 86 -0.26 32.30 -3.55
C ASN A 86 0.71 33.46 -3.21
N GLU A 87 1.97 33.17 -2.88
CA GLU A 87 2.97 34.23 -2.67
C GLU A 87 3.21 35.09 -3.92
N GLU A 88 3.23 34.47 -5.10
CA GLU A 88 3.29 35.20 -6.37
C GLU A 88 2.07 36.09 -6.58
N LEU A 89 0.87 35.58 -6.31
CA LEU A 89 -0.38 36.31 -6.44
C LEU A 89 -0.47 37.50 -5.47
N GLU A 90 -0.04 37.33 -4.21
CA GLU A 90 -0.01 38.43 -3.24
C GLU A 90 1.02 39.51 -3.61
N ARG A 91 2.17 39.13 -4.19
CA ARG A 91 3.11 40.11 -4.75
C ARG A 91 2.48 40.91 -5.89
N ILE A 92 1.81 40.26 -6.84
CA ILE A 92 1.13 40.93 -7.95
C ILE A 92 0.03 41.87 -7.44
N LYS A 93 -0.76 41.45 -6.45
CA LYS A 93 -1.77 42.31 -5.82
C LYS A 93 -1.13 43.56 -5.19
N THR A 94 -0.06 43.37 -4.43
CA THR A 94 0.67 44.48 -3.80
C THR A 94 1.20 45.45 -4.86
N GLU A 95 1.83 44.94 -5.93
CA GLU A 95 2.32 45.75 -7.04
C GLU A 95 1.20 46.51 -7.77
N PHE A 96 0.02 45.92 -7.88
CA PHE A 96 -1.15 46.55 -8.47
C PHE A 96 -1.72 47.64 -7.56
N ASP A 97 -1.83 47.39 -6.26
CA ASP A 97 -2.31 48.37 -5.27
C ASP A 97 -1.35 49.57 -5.15
N ASP A 98 -0.04 49.35 -5.29
CA ASP A 98 1.00 50.40 -5.30
C ASP A 98 1.03 51.21 -6.61
N ARG A 99 0.36 50.72 -7.66
CA ARG A 99 0.20 51.42 -8.95
C ARG A 99 -1.28 51.53 -9.29
N PRO A 100 -2.06 52.32 -8.51
CA PRO A 100 -3.45 52.57 -8.87
C PRO A 100 -3.46 53.14 -10.29
N LEU A 101 -4.14 52.43 -11.20
CA LEU A 101 -4.36 52.88 -12.57
C LEU A 101 -4.69 54.36 -12.53
N LEU A 102 -3.80 55.17 -13.13
CA LEU A 102 -3.86 56.63 -13.23
C LEU A 102 -5.32 57.10 -13.16
N MET A 103 -5.70 57.66 -12.00
CA MET A 103 -6.99 58.34 -11.89
C MET A 103 -7.09 59.34 -13.04
N PRO A 104 -8.24 59.42 -13.74
CA PRO A 104 -8.39 60.33 -14.86
C PRO A 104 -8.09 61.74 -14.35
N ARG A 105 -7.12 62.41 -14.99
CA ARG A 105 -6.80 63.81 -14.68
C ARG A 105 -8.08 64.61 -14.81
N GLY A 106 -8.61 65.05 -13.65
CA GLY A 106 -9.77 65.92 -13.56
C GLY A 106 -9.56 67.16 -14.42
N LYS A 107 -10.62 67.53 -15.15
CA LYS A 107 -10.68 68.72 -16.01
C LYS A 107 -10.51 70.00 -15.20
#